data_AF-A0AAW6D829-F1
#
_entry.id   AF-A0AAW6D829-F1
#
_cell.length_a   1.000
_cell.length_b   1.000
_cell.length_c   1.000
_cell.angle_alpha   90.00
_cell.angle_beta   90.00
_cell.angle_gamma   90.00
#
_symmetry.space_group_name_H-M   'P 1'
#
loop_
_entity.id
_entity.type
_entity.pdbx_description
1 polymer ?
#
loop_
_entity_poly.entity_id
_entity_poly.type
_entity_poly.pdbx_seq_one_letter_code
_entity_poly.pdbx_strand_id
1 'polypeptide(L)'
;MGNKYYQQLLQADPTGFIDPFKDLGTYDSRLNKFKEPVSELLNPFSGRPYSKIWQKRIETMREIFISYIKSTADPEGSESRKKSVEDKESLNMIVSTYLKLGFHFSDIEKRIDYAQGHLRNHWSRKDHVRYEEPEFFLKEDLKDGYFNPTHHYRKE
;
A
#
# COMPACT_ATOMS: atom_id res chain seq x y z
N MET A 1 -15.04 -22.91 -22.38
CA MET A 1 -14.39 -23.96 -21.57
C MET A 1 -14.35 -23.49 -20.13
N GLY A 2 -14.78 -24.31 -19.16
CA GLY A 2 -14.78 -23.94 -17.74
C GLY A 2 -13.36 -23.68 -17.22
N ASN A 3 -13.22 -22.72 -16.31
CA ASN A 3 -11.93 -22.39 -15.70
C ASN A 3 -11.35 -23.62 -14.96
N LYS A 4 -10.10 -24.02 -15.28
CA LYS A 4 -9.48 -25.24 -14.72
C LYS A 4 -9.35 -25.20 -13.20
N TYR A 5 -9.10 -24.03 -12.61
CA TYR A 5 -8.93 -23.88 -11.16
C TYR A 5 -10.28 -23.97 -10.44
N TYR A 6 -11.36 -23.51 -11.08
CA TYR A 6 -12.71 -23.71 -10.56
C TYR A 6 -13.05 -25.20 -10.45
N GLN A 7 -12.73 -25.99 -11.48
CA GLN A 7 -12.91 -27.44 -11.44
C GLN A 7 -12.04 -28.11 -10.37
N GLN A 8 -10.79 -27.67 -10.21
CA GLN A 8 -9.91 -28.15 -9.14
C GLN A 8 -10.43 -27.82 -7.74
N LEU A 9 -11.03 -26.65 -7.52
CA LEU A 9 -11.66 -26.31 -6.24
C LEU A 9 -12.81 -27.26 -5.89
N LEU A 10 -13.67 -27.55 -6.87
CA LEU A 10 -14.79 -28.48 -6.68
C LEU A 10 -14.31 -29.93 -6.43
N GLN A 11 -13.19 -30.32 -7.03
CA GLN A 11 -12.59 -31.65 -6.83
C GLN A 11 -11.68 -31.73 -5.59
N ALA A 12 -11.30 -30.59 -5.02
CA ALA A 12 -10.39 -30.54 -3.88
C ALA A 12 -11.02 -31.14 -2.62
N ASP A 13 -12.34 -31.17 -2.48
CA ASP A 13 -12.99 -32.04 -1.49
C ASP A 13 -14.20 -32.77 -2.09
N PRO A 14 -14.01 -34.02 -2.54
CA PRO A 14 -15.10 -34.80 -3.10
C PRO A 14 -16.17 -35.18 -2.05
N THR A 15 -15.89 -35.00 -0.76
CA THR A 15 -16.86 -35.26 0.32
C THR A 15 -17.82 -34.12 0.54
N GLY A 16 -17.53 -32.92 0.01
CA GLY A 16 -18.35 -31.72 0.19
C GLY A 16 -18.40 -31.19 1.62
N PHE A 17 -17.42 -31.57 2.45
CA PHE A 17 -17.34 -31.17 3.86
C PHE A 17 -16.79 -29.75 4.04
N ILE A 18 -16.01 -29.27 3.07
CA ILE A 18 -15.52 -27.88 3.01
C ILE A 18 -16.08 -27.23 1.75
N ASP A 19 -16.88 -26.17 1.91
CA ASP A 19 -17.28 -25.30 0.81
C ASP A 19 -16.12 -24.35 0.45
N PRO A 20 -15.52 -24.47 -0.75
CA PRO A 20 -14.37 -23.65 -1.15
C PRO A 20 -14.67 -22.16 -1.28
N PHE A 21 -15.94 -21.74 -1.23
CA PHE A 21 -16.35 -20.34 -1.32
C PHE A 21 -16.82 -19.73 0.01
N LYS A 22 -17.03 -20.55 1.04
CA LYS A 22 -17.52 -20.10 2.35
C LYS A 22 -16.59 -20.46 3.50
N ASP A 23 -16.01 -21.65 3.46
CA ASP A 23 -15.33 -22.23 4.62
C ASP A 23 -13.82 -21.94 4.63
N LEU A 24 -13.29 -21.30 3.59
CA LEU A 24 -11.88 -20.94 3.50
C LEU A 24 -11.54 -19.66 4.30
N GLY A 25 -12.50 -18.98 4.90
CA GLY A 25 -12.33 -17.71 5.61
C GLY A 25 -12.42 -16.47 4.71
N THR A 26 -12.04 -15.31 5.25
CA THR A 26 -12.23 -14.03 4.57
C THR A 26 -11.06 -13.73 3.62
N TYR A 27 -11.35 -13.68 2.32
CA TYR A 27 -10.36 -13.32 1.31
C TYR A 27 -10.19 -11.80 1.18
N ASP A 28 -8.95 -11.32 1.27
CA ASP A 28 -8.56 -9.93 0.97
C ASP A 28 -8.08 -9.82 -0.47
N SER A 29 -8.92 -9.23 -1.33
CA SER A 29 -8.62 -9.03 -2.75
C SER A 29 -7.52 -8.01 -3.02
N ARG A 30 -7.22 -7.09 -2.07
CA ARG A 30 -6.15 -6.10 -2.24
C ARG A 30 -4.79 -6.76 -2.00
N LEU A 31 -4.69 -7.58 -0.96
CA LEU A 31 -3.45 -8.27 -0.59
C LEU A 31 -3.27 -9.63 -1.29
N ASN A 32 -4.32 -10.12 -1.96
CA ASN A 32 -4.41 -11.47 -2.55
C ASN A 32 -4.12 -12.59 -1.55
N LYS A 33 -4.66 -12.45 -0.33
CA LYS A 33 -4.42 -13.38 0.79
C LYS A 33 -5.67 -13.51 1.65
N PHE A 34 -5.77 -14.62 2.39
CA PHE A 34 -6.79 -14.78 3.42
C PHE A 34 -6.37 -14.06 4.70
N LYS A 35 -7.34 -13.44 5.38
CA LYS A 35 -7.07 -12.63 6.58
C LYS A 35 -6.75 -13.50 7.79
N GLU A 36 -7.57 -14.53 8.03
CA GLU A 36 -7.46 -15.39 9.19
C GLU A 36 -6.51 -16.57 8.91
N PRO A 37 -5.69 -16.98 9.89
CA PRO A 37 -4.94 -18.24 9.80
C PRO A 37 -5.90 -19.43 9.79
N VAL A 38 -5.51 -20.51 9.12
CA VAL A 38 -6.37 -21.70 8.97
C VAL A 38 -6.67 -22.36 10.32
N SER A 39 -5.78 -22.22 11.30
CA SER A 39 -5.95 -22.73 12.67
C SER A 39 -7.11 -22.09 13.43
N GLU A 40 -7.51 -20.88 13.06
CA GLU A 40 -8.60 -20.14 13.71
C GLU A 40 -9.95 -20.38 13.02
N LEU A 41 -9.97 -21.06 11.87
CA LEU A 41 -11.21 -21.36 11.17
C LEU A 41 -12.02 -22.40 11.93
N LEU A 42 -13.29 -22.06 12.17
CA LEU A 42 -14.25 -22.94 12.81
C LEU A 42 -15.01 -23.74 11.76
N ASN A 43 -15.17 -25.02 12.05
CA ASN A 43 -15.98 -25.91 11.24
C ASN A 43 -17.47 -25.61 11.46
N PRO A 44 -18.25 -25.30 10.41
CA PRO A 44 -19.67 -24.98 10.52
C PRO A 44 -20.52 -26.05 11.21
N PHE A 45 -20.15 -27.33 11.05
CA PHE A 45 -20.91 -28.46 11.58
C PHE A 45 -20.63 -28.74 13.06
N SER A 46 -19.41 -28.46 13.53
CA SER A 46 -19.01 -28.77 14.91
C SER A 46 -18.84 -27.55 15.80
N GLY A 47 -18.76 -26.34 15.23
CA GLY A 47 -18.43 -25.10 15.93
C GLY A 47 -17.03 -25.07 16.54
N ARG A 48 -16.20 -26.08 16.24
CA ARG A 48 -14.82 -26.22 16.75
C ARG A 48 -13.82 -25.97 15.62
N PRO A 49 -12.56 -25.63 15.93
CA PRO A 49 -11.51 -25.51 14.93
C PRO A 49 -11.37 -26.78 14.09
N TYR A 50 -11.06 -26.62 12.80
CA TYR A 50 -10.77 -27.77 11.93
C TYR A 50 -9.61 -28.60 12.48
N SER A 51 -9.64 -29.92 12.26
CA SER A 51 -8.52 -30.80 12.61
C SER A 51 -7.31 -30.50 11.72
N LYS A 52 -6.09 -30.84 12.17
CA LYS A 52 -4.85 -30.59 11.40
C LYS A 52 -4.88 -31.15 9.97
N ILE A 53 -5.58 -32.27 9.76
CA ILE A 53 -5.74 -32.89 8.43
C ILE A 53 -6.58 -31.98 7.53
N TRP A 54 -7.71 -31.50 8.04
CA TRP A 54 -8.59 -30.60 7.32
C TRP A 54 -7.97 -29.21 7.13
N GLN A 55 -7.22 -28.71 8.10
CA GLN A 55 -6.47 -27.46 7.96
C GLN A 55 -5.51 -27.51 6.76
N LYS A 56 -4.71 -28.57 6.62
CA LYS A 56 -3.85 -28.76 5.45
C LYS A 56 -4.64 -28.77 4.14
N ARG A 57 -5.84 -29.37 4.15
CA ARG A 57 -6.72 -29.40 2.97
C ARG A 57 -7.22 -28.00 2.61
N ILE A 58 -7.64 -27.23 3.61
CA ILE A 58 -8.06 -25.83 3.46
C ILE A 58 -6.91 -24.98 2.91
N GLU A 59 -5.67 -25.18 3.38
CA GLU A 59 -4.49 -24.50 2.82
C GLU A 59 -4.35 -24.76 1.31
N THR A 60 -4.42 -26.03 0.90
CA THR A 60 -4.38 -26.38 -0.54
C THR A 60 -5.52 -25.72 -1.31
N MET A 61 -6.74 -25.72 -0.76
CA MET A 61 -7.89 -25.05 -1.39
C MET A 61 -7.70 -23.54 -1.50
N ARG A 62 -7.14 -22.88 -0.49
CA ARG A 62 -6.84 -21.44 -0.51
C ARG A 62 -5.87 -21.10 -1.64
N GLU A 63 -4.85 -21.94 -1.90
CA GLU A 63 -3.91 -21.74 -3.01
C GLU A 63 -4.59 -21.85 -4.39
N ILE A 64 -5.44 -22.86 -4.57
CA ILE A 64 -6.22 -23.04 -5.79
C ILE A 64 -7.19 -21.86 -5.96
N PHE A 65 -7.80 -21.38 -4.86
CA PHE A 65 -8.71 -20.24 -4.88
C PHE A 65 -8.01 -18.97 -5.33
N ILE A 66 -6.83 -18.66 -4.80
CA ILE A 66 -6.03 -17.52 -5.24
C ILE A 66 -5.69 -17.64 -6.73
N SER A 67 -5.35 -18.84 -7.19
CA SER A 67 -5.07 -19.10 -8.61
C SER A 67 -6.30 -18.89 -9.49
N TYR A 68 -7.47 -19.31 -9.02
CA TYR A 68 -8.75 -19.06 -9.67
C TYR A 68 -9.04 -17.56 -9.79
N ILE A 69 -8.91 -16.80 -8.70
CA ILE A 69 -9.10 -15.33 -8.71
C ILE A 69 -8.12 -14.65 -9.68
N LYS A 70 -6.83 -15.05 -9.66
CA LYS A 70 -5.83 -14.51 -10.60
C LYS A 70 -6.17 -14.82 -12.06
N SER A 71 -6.70 -16.01 -12.33
CA SER A 71 -7.06 -16.42 -13.70
C SER A 71 -8.36 -15.81 -14.22
N THR A 72 -9.19 -15.27 -13.32
CA THR A 72 -10.43 -14.55 -13.67
C THR A 72 -10.23 -13.04 -13.67
N ALA A 73 -9.18 -12.55 -13.01
CA ALA A 73 -8.73 -11.18 -13.13
C ALA A 73 -8.21 -10.96 -14.57
N ASP A 74 -8.76 -9.94 -15.23
CA ASP A 74 -8.32 -9.52 -16.55
C ASP A 74 -6.84 -9.07 -16.47
N PRO A 75 -5.89 -9.76 -17.11
CA PRO A 75 -4.47 -9.46 -16.99
C PRO A 75 -4.19 -8.00 -17.38
N GLU A 76 -4.83 -7.51 -18.45
CA GLU A 76 -4.68 -6.14 -18.94
C GLU A 76 -5.18 -5.11 -17.92
N GLY A 77 -6.34 -5.35 -17.29
CA GLY A 77 -6.90 -4.45 -16.29
C GLY A 77 -6.10 -4.41 -14.98
N SER A 78 -5.52 -5.55 -14.59
CA SER A 78 -4.72 -5.66 -13.37
C SER A 78 -3.32 -5.07 -13.51
N GLU A 79 -2.65 -5.29 -14.65
CA GLU A 79 -1.36 -4.65 -14.97
C GLU A 79 -1.53 -3.16 -15.19
N SER A 80 -2.55 -2.72 -15.92
CA SER A 80 -2.85 -1.29 -16.09
C SER A 80 -3.13 -0.61 -14.76
N ARG A 81 -3.80 -1.28 -13.82
CA ARG A 81 -4.07 -0.75 -12.48
C ARG A 81 -2.79 -0.69 -11.63
N LYS A 82 -1.92 -1.69 -11.68
CA LYS A 82 -0.61 -1.66 -10.98
C LYS A 82 0.30 -0.57 -11.55
N LYS A 83 0.41 -0.49 -12.88
CA LYS A 83 1.13 0.56 -13.58
C LYS A 83 0.61 1.93 -13.20
N SER A 84 -0.72 2.12 -13.14
CA SER A 84 -1.32 3.37 -12.67
C SER A 84 -0.99 3.73 -11.22
N VAL A 85 -0.84 2.74 -10.33
CA VAL A 85 -0.43 2.98 -8.93
C VAL A 85 1.05 3.35 -8.86
N GLU A 86 1.92 2.59 -9.53
CA GLU A 86 3.36 2.88 -9.61
C GLU A 86 3.64 4.24 -10.28
N ASP A 87 2.91 4.58 -11.35
CA ASP A 87 2.98 5.87 -12.03
C ASP A 87 2.52 7.03 -11.12
N LYS A 88 1.51 6.80 -10.26
CA LYS A 88 1.07 7.80 -9.28
C LYS A 88 2.08 7.97 -8.13
N GLU A 89 2.66 6.88 -7.65
CA GLU A 89 3.67 6.92 -6.59
C GLU A 89 4.95 7.60 -7.06
N SER A 90 5.42 7.26 -8.27
CA SER A 90 6.57 7.92 -8.90
C SER A 90 6.30 9.41 -9.17
N LEU A 91 5.12 9.75 -9.70
CA LEU A 91 4.72 11.16 -9.87
C LEU A 91 4.72 11.91 -8.52
N ASN A 92 4.16 11.31 -7.47
CA ASN A 92 4.13 11.90 -6.13
C ASN A 92 5.55 12.11 -5.56
N MET A 93 6.43 11.13 -5.74
CA MET A 93 7.84 11.24 -5.33
C MET A 93 8.55 12.38 -6.06
N ILE A 94 8.36 12.49 -7.37
CA ILE A 94 8.97 13.55 -8.19
C ILE A 94 8.45 14.94 -7.77
N VAL A 95 7.13 15.10 -7.69
CA VAL A 95 6.51 16.39 -7.33
C VAL A 95 6.91 16.81 -5.93
N SER A 96 6.81 15.91 -4.94
CA SER A 96 7.19 16.23 -3.55
C SER A 96 8.67 16.59 -3.40
N THR A 97 9.56 15.96 -4.17
CA THR A 97 11.00 16.28 -4.18
C THR A 97 11.24 17.70 -4.70
N TYR A 98 10.65 18.07 -5.83
CA TYR A 98 10.77 19.44 -6.34
C TYR A 98 10.21 20.48 -5.39
N LEU A 99 9.09 20.18 -4.74
CA LEU A 99 8.50 21.09 -3.74
C LEU A 99 9.39 21.26 -2.51
N LYS A 100 10.03 20.18 -2.01
CA LYS A 100 11.03 20.26 -0.93
C LYS A 100 12.24 21.11 -1.30
N LEU A 101 12.66 21.05 -2.56
CA LEU A 101 13.75 21.89 -3.11
C LEU A 101 13.31 23.33 -3.39
N GLY A 102 12.04 23.70 -3.15
CA GLY A 102 11.53 25.06 -3.27
C GLY A 102 10.97 25.45 -4.64
N PHE A 103 11.00 24.57 -5.65
CA PHE A 103 10.53 24.88 -7.01
C PHE A 103 9.03 25.19 -7.07
N HIS A 104 8.62 26.21 -7.82
CA HIS A 104 7.21 26.55 -8.00
C HIS A 104 6.49 25.56 -8.92
N PHE A 105 5.17 25.45 -8.81
CA PHE A 105 4.38 24.56 -9.67
C PHE A 105 4.54 24.87 -11.17
N SER A 106 4.78 26.14 -11.53
CA SER A 106 5.11 26.55 -12.90
C SER A 106 6.45 26.00 -13.39
N ASP A 107 7.40 25.76 -12.49
CA ASP A 107 8.71 25.19 -12.83
C ASP A 107 8.63 23.66 -12.91
N ILE A 108 7.79 23.07 -12.06
CA ILE A 108 7.51 21.63 -12.04
C ILE A 108 6.79 21.24 -13.33
N GLU A 109 5.74 21.95 -13.73
CA GLU A 109 5.00 21.72 -14.99
C GLU A 109 5.89 21.74 -16.24
N LYS A 110 6.96 22.54 -16.26
CA LYS A 110 7.92 22.54 -17.39
C LYS A 110 8.80 21.29 -17.44
N ARG A 111 8.90 20.55 -16.34
CA ARG A 111 9.76 19.37 -16.17
C ARG A 111 9.01 18.05 -16.17
N ILE A 112 7.72 18.08 -15.86
CA ILE A 112 6.83 16.92 -15.89
C ILE A 112 5.63 17.26 -16.77
N ASP A 113 5.18 16.32 -17.61
CA ASP A 113 4.01 16.48 -18.46
C ASP A 113 2.71 16.40 -17.63
N TYR A 114 2.55 17.35 -16.71
CA TYR A 114 1.46 17.40 -15.75
C TYR A 114 1.06 18.85 -15.48
N ALA A 115 -0.17 19.19 -15.82
CA ALA A 115 -0.64 20.56 -15.81
C ALA A 115 -0.65 21.17 -14.39
N GLN A 116 -0.30 22.45 -14.32
CA GLN A 116 -0.18 23.20 -13.05
C GLN A 116 -1.45 23.16 -12.21
N GLY A 117 -2.62 23.24 -12.85
CA GLY A 117 -3.91 23.17 -12.16
C GLY A 117 -4.10 21.86 -11.41
N HIS A 118 -3.69 20.74 -12.02
CA HIS A 118 -3.75 19.44 -11.37
C HIS A 118 -2.75 19.32 -10.21
N LEU A 119 -1.55 19.90 -10.36
CA LEU A 119 -0.55 19.94 -9.28
C LEU A 119 -1.08 20.69 -8.05
N ARG A 120 -1.73 21.84 -8.24
CA ARG A 120 -2.28 22.65 -7.15
C ARG A 120 -3.42 21.97 -6.40
N ASN A 121 -4.18 21.11 -7.08
CA ASN A 121 -5.31 20.40 -6.47
C ASN A 121 -4.88 19.24 -5.58
N HIS A 122 -3.72 18.63 -5.84
CA HIS A 122 -3.27 17.42 -5.16
C HIS A 122 -2.09 17.65 -4.21
N TRP A 123 -1.33 18.74 -4.36
CA TRP A 123 -0.18 19.06 -3.52
C TRP A 123 -0.25 20.50 -2.97
N SER A 124 0.22 20.66 -1.74
CA SER A 124 0.40 21.95 -1.08
C SER A 124 1.89 22.22 -0.86
N ARG A 125 2.35 23.43 -1.22
CA ARG A 125 3.74 23.85 -0.98
C ARG A 125 4.09 23.87 0.51
N LYS A 126 3.12 24.25 1.36
CA LYS A 126 3.34 24.41 2.80
C LYS A 126 3.71 23.08 3.47
N ASP A 127 3.25 21.97 2.90
CA ASP A 127 3.44 20.64 3.46
C ASP A 127 4.85 20.09 3.16
N HIS A 128 5.56 20.71 2.22
CA HIS A 128 6.83 20.23 1.69
C HIS A 128 7.98 21.22 1.84
N VAL A 129 7.69 22.52 1.82
CA VAL A 129 8.69 23.57 2.08
C VAL A 129 8.92 23.62 3.59
N ARG A 130 10.08 23.14 4.03
CA ARG A 130 10.55 23.37 5.40
C ARG A 130 11.31 24.68 5.42
N TYR A 131 10.81 25.63 6.19
CA TYR A 131 11.61 26.78 6.58
C TYR A 131 12.53 26.30 7.70
N GLU A 132 13.82 26.60 7.59
CA GLU A 132 14.70 26.50 8.75
C GLU A 132 14.14 27.43 9.83
N GLU A 133 14.13 26.98 11.08
CA GLU A 133 13.68 27.81 12.18
C GLU A 133 14.60 29.04 12.24
N PRO A 134 14.04 30.25 12.34
CA PRO A 134 14.86 31.44 12.44
C PRO A 134 15.75 31.33 13.68
N GLU A 135 17.06 31.28 13.45
CA GLU A 135 18.04 31.35 14.53
C GLU A 135 18.19 32.81 14.97
N PHE A 136 17.94 33.07 16.25
CA PHE A 136 18.09 34.38 16.85
C PHE A 136 19.40 34.41 17.63
N PHE A 137 20.25 35.37 17.27
CA PHE A 137 21.53 35.60 17.94
C PHE A 137 21.46 36.86 18.80
N LEU A 138 22.10 36.83 19.96
CA LEU A 138 22.33 38.05 20.73
C LEU A 138 23.37 38.89 19.99
N LYS A 139 23.14 40.22 19.93
CA LYS A 139 24.07 41.15 19.28
C LYS A 139 25.45 41.16 19.91
N GLU A 140 25.55 40.75 21.17
CA GLU A 140 26.80 40.70 21.94
C GLU A 140 27.69 39.54 21.46
N ASP A 141 27.10 38.37 21.19
CA ASP A 141 27.81 37.17 20.68
C ASP A 141 28.40 37.38 19.28
N LEU A 142 27.84 38.31 18.51
CA LEU A 142 28.29 38.64 17.15
C LEU A 142 29.47 39.63 17.12
N LYS A 143 29.84 40.26 18.25
CA LYS A 143 30.89 41.30 18.29
C LYS A 143 32.29 40.74 18.14
N ASP A 144 32.53 39.53 18.62
CA ASP A 144 33.86 38.91 18.65
C ASP A 144 34.19 38.08 17.40
N GLY A 145 33.28 38.05 16.42
CA GLY A 145 33.48 37.38 15.13
C GLY A 145 33.56 35.86 15.18
N TYR A 146 33.35 35.25 16.36
CA TYR A 146 33.37 33.81 16.54
C TYR A 146 32.04 33.32 17.11
N PHE A 147 31.40 32.41 16.38
CA PHE A 147 30.13 31.78 16.74
C PHE A 147 30.37 30.47 17.49
N ASN A 148 29.73 30.30 18.66
CA ASN A 148 29.70 29.02 19.39
C ASN A 148 28.24 28.51 19.49
N PRO A 149 27.86 27.41 18.82
CA PRO A 149 26.47 26.96 18.70
C PRO A 149 25.84 26.41 19.99
N THR A 150 26.48 26.51 21.15
CA THR A 150 25.94 25.99 22.42
C THR A 150 24.92 26.92 23.09
N HIS A 151 24.79 28.17 22.65
CA HIS A 151 23.82 29.13 23.18
C HIS A 151 22.61 29.32 22.26
N HIS A 152 21.89 28.25 21.96
CA HIS A 152 20.60 28.37 21.28
C HIS A 152 19.51 28.76 22.29
N TYR A 153 18.91 29.94 22.12
CA TYR A 153 17.61 30.22 22.73
C TYR A 153 16.54 29.43 21.99
N ARG A 154 16.12 28.29 22.55
CA ARG A 154 14.90 27.61 22.13
C ARG A 154 13.74 28.29 22.87
N LYS A 155 12.83 28.94 22.13
CA LYS A 155 11.56 29.40 22.72
C LYS A 155 10.75 28.14 23.08
N GLU A 156 10.49 27.96 24.37
CA GLU A 156 9.42 27.08 24.87
C GLU A 156 8.04 27.59 24.43
#